data_AF-A0A527XUD2-F1
#
_entry.id   AF-A0A527XUD2-F1
#
_cell.length_a   1.000
_cell.length_b   1.000
_cell.length_c   1.000
_cell.angle_alpha   90.00
_cell.angle_beta   90.00
_cell.angle_gamma   90.00
#
_symmetry.space_group_name_H-M   'P 1'
#
loop_
_entity.id
_entity.type
_entity.pdbx_description
1 polymer ?
#
loop_
_entity_poly.entity_id
_entity_poly.type
_entity_poly.pdbx_seq_one_letter_code
_entity_poly.pdbx_strand_id
1 'polypeptide(L)' 'MNAGNAESRKAPVYSLVIPIFNEEAVLPLLVRRVTSLLDTLDASAEAIFVDDGSRDTSVIFLRGMTAEEP' A
#
# COMPACT_ATOMS: atom_id res chain seq x y z
N MET A 1 30.56 -15.71 -1.07
CA MET A 1 29.60 -15.38 -2.14
C MET A 1 28.23 -15.68 -1.54
N ASN A 2 27.36 -14.74 -1.17
CA ASN A 2 27.17 -13.35 -1.59
C ASN A 2 26.87 -12.45 -0.41
N ALA A 3 27.57 -11.32 -0.37
CA ALA A 3 27.14 -10.12 0.33
C ALA A 3 26.09 -9.41 -0.54
N GLY A 4 25.08 -8.81 0.09
CA GLY A 4 24.15 -7.88 -0.56
C GLY A 4 22.78 -8.48 -0.85
N ASN A 5 21.82 -8.29 0.06
CA ASN A 5 20.56 -7.60 -0.22
C ASN A 5 19.63 -7.64 1.01
N ALA A 6 20.15 -7.19 2.15
CA ALA A 6 19.32 -6.80 3.27
C ALA A 6 19.79 -5.41 3.67
N GLU A 7 19.70 -4.46 2.73
CA GLU A 7 19.51 -3.06 3.10
C GLU A 7 18.49 -3.06 4.23
N SER A 8 18.92 -2.68 5.42
CA SER A 8 18.11 -2.71 6.63
C SER A 8 16.91 -1.83 6.35
N ARG A 9 15.77 -2.42 5.97
CA ARG A 9 14.55 -1.67 5.65
C ARG A 9 14.20 -0.94 6.93
N LYS A 10 14.50 0.37 6.94
CA LYS A 10 14.32 1.22 8.11
C LYS A 10 12.87 1.06 8.53
N ALA A 11 12.63 0.68 9.78
CA ALA A 11 11.28 0.47 10.27
C ALA A 11 10.41 1.70 9.92
N PRO A 12 9.19 1.51 9.40
CA PRO A 12 8.30 2.62 9.11
C PRO A 12 8.03 3.38 10.41
N VAL A 13 8.13 4.70 10.35
CA VAL A 13 7.74 5.61 11.42
C VAL A 13 6.22 5.78 11.43
N TYR A 14 5.60 5.73 10.25
CA TYR A 14 4.14 5.79 10.09
C TYR A 14 3.63 4.54 9.37
N SER A 15 2.61 3.89 9.94
CA SER A 15 1.89 2.81 9.29
C SER A 15 0.42 3.19 9.17
N LEU A 16 -0.08 3.31 7.94
CA LEU A 16 -1.46 3.68 7.66
C LEU A 16 -2.25 2.42 7.29
N VAL A 17 -3.11 1.94 8.20
CA VAL A 17 -3.94 0.74 7.98
C VAL A 17 -5.33 1.18 7.51
N ILE A 18 -5.73 0.72 6.32
CA ILE A 18 -6.96 1.16 5.65
C ILE A 18 -7.84 -0.05 5.33
N PRO A 19 -9.00 -0.22 5.99
CA PRO A 19 -9.96 -1.25 5.64
C PRO A 19 -10.68 -0.88 4.34
N ILE A 20 -10.85 -1.85 3.44
CA ILE A 20 -11.53 -1.71 2.15
C ILE A 20 -12.70 -2.67 2.11
N PHE A 21 -13.90 -2.16 1.83
CA PHE A 21 -15.11 -2.97 1.66
C PHE A 21 -16.00 -2.43 0.54
N ASN A 22 -16.02 -3.12 -0.60
CA ASN A 22 -16.82 -2.78 -1.78
C ASN A 22 -16.60 -1.34 -2.31
N GLU A 23 -15.35 -0.91 -2.43
CA GLU A 23 -14.98 0.47 -2.78
C GLU A 23 -14.38 0.60 -4.20
N GLU A 24 -14.63 -0.36 -5.11
CA GLU A 24 -13.99 -0.45 -6.43
C GLU A 24 -13.92 0.89 -7.20
N ALA A 25 -15.01 1.66 -7.20
CA ALA A 25 -15.09 2.92 -7.95
C ALA A 25 -14.19 4.04 -7.40
N VAL A 26 -13.87 4.03 -6.10
CA VAL A 26 -13.11 5.10 -5.42
C VAL A 26 -11.67 4.67 -5.11
N LEU A 27 -11.40 3.37 -5.16
CA LEU A 27 -10.11 2.76 -4.85
C LEU A 27 -8.92 3.39 -5.61
N PRO A 28 -9.00 3.69 -6.93
CA PRO A 28 -7.89 4.34 -7.63
C PRO A 28 -7.59 5.75 -7.12
N LEU A 29 -8.63 6.49 -6.70
CA LEU A 29 -8.47 7.85 -6.15
C LEU A 29 -7.89 7.81 -4.74
N LEU A 30 -8.35 6.85 -3.92
CA LEU A 30 -7.80 6.60 -2.59
C LEU A 30 -6.30 6.33 -2.67
N VAL A 31 -5.91 5.39 -3.53
CA VAL A 31 -4.50 5.00 -3.75
C VAL A 31 -3.67 6.21 -4.15
N ARG A 32 -4.07 6.96 -5.17
CA ARG A 32 -3.33 8.16 -5.59
C ARG A 32 -3.12 9.15 -4.45
N ARG A 33 -4.15 9.38 -3.64
CA ARG A 33 -4.08 10.32 -2.51
C ARG A 33 -3.18 9.80 -1.39
N VAL A 34 -3.25 8.52 -1.09
CA VAL A 34 -2.40 7.88 -0.07
C VAL A 34 -0.95 7.91 -0.52
N THR A 35 -0.63 7.52 -1.76
CA THR A 35 0.74 7.60 -2.30
C THR A 35 1.28 9.03 -2.22
N SER A 36 0.52 10.02 -2.69
CA SER A 36 0.94 11.43 -2.57
C SER A 36 1.11 11.90 -1.13
N LEU A 37 0.33 11.37 -0.18
CA LEU A 37 0.54 11.65 1.24
C LEU A 37 1.85 11.04 1.73
N LEU A 38 2.11 9.76 1.44
CA LEU A 38 3.34 9.08 1.85
C LEU A 38 4.60 9.80 1.31
N ASP A 39 4.56 10.30 0.08
CA ASP A 39 5.64 11.09 -0.54
C ASP A 39 5.94 12.42 0.18
N THR A 40 4.98 12.94 0.95
CA THR A 40 5.11 14.21 1.69
C THR A 40 5.53 14.05 3.14
N LEU A 41 5.55 12.82 3.66
CA LEU A 41 5.92 12.58 5.06
C LEU A 41 7.44 12.74 5.26
N ASP A 42 7.82 13.16 6.46
CA ASP A 42 9.21 13.47 6.85
C ASP A 42 10.01 12.22 7.26
N ALA A 43 9.42 11.04 7.17
CA ALA A 43 10.00 9.77 7.59
C ALA A 43 9.46 8.59 6.77
N SER A 44 10.08 7.42 6.95
CA SER A 44 9.62 6.16 6.33
C SER A 44 8.16 5.89 6.70
N ALA A 45 7.35 5.57 5.70
CA ALA A 45 5.94 5.30 5.90
C ALA A 45 5.45 4.17 4.99
N GLU A 46 4.41 3.46 5.43
CA GLU A 46 3.76 2.40 4.67
C GLU A 46 2.23 2.57 4.70
N ALA A 47 1.57 2.08 3.67
CA ALA A 47 0.12 1.91 3.64
C ALA A 47 -0.23 0.43 3.52
N ILE A 48 -1.10 -0.04 4.41
CA ILE A 48 -1.56 -1.43 4.48
C ILE A 48 -3.05 -1.43 4.19
N PHE A 49 -3.42 -1.90 3.00
CA PHE A 49 -4.81 -2.08 2.61
C PHE A 49 -5.31 -3.45 3.07
N VAL A 50 -6.39 -3.46 3.86
CA VAL A 50 -6.98 -4.68 4.41
C VAL A 50 -8.35 -4.86 3.76
N ASP A 51 -8.50 -5.87 2.91
CA ASP A 51 -9.81 -6.26 2.41
C ASP A 51 -10.66 -6.85 3.55
N ASP A 52 -11.80 -6.22 3.84
CA ASP A 52 -12.75 -6.64 4.90
C ASP A 52 -13.92 -7.44 4.31
N GLY A 53 -13.62 -8.36 3.39
CA GLY A 53 -14.60 -9.24 2.76
C GLY A 53 -15.38 -8.61 1.61
N SER A 54 -14.72 -7.80 0.77
CA SER A 54 -15.33 -7.25 -0.43
C SER A 54 -15.87 -8.36 -1.35
N ARG A 55 -16.99 -8.09 -2.00
CA ARG A 55 -17.63 -8.98 -2.99
C ARG A 55 -17.54 -8.45 -4.42
N ASP A 56 -17.00 -7.23 -4.57
CA ASP A 56 -16.71 -6.61 -5.86
C ASP A 56 -15.26 -6.90 -6.30
N THR A 57 -14.75 -6.17 -7.29
CA THR A 57 -13.40 -6.41 -7.80
C THR A 57 -12.30 -5.63 -7.06
N SER A 58 -12.60 -5.02 -5.90
CA SER A 58 -11.62 -4.27 -5.09
C SER A 58 -10.34 -5.06 -4.80
N VAL A 59 -10.47 -6.35 -4.48
CA VAL A 59 -9.33 -7.25 -4.23
C VAL A 59 -8.45 -7.45 -5.47
N ILE A 60 -9.05 -7.51 -6.66
CA ILE A 60 -8.31 -7.68 -7.92
C ILE A 60 -7.47 -6.44 -8.18
N PHE A 61 -8.04 -5.27 -7.97
CA PHE A 61 -7.33 -3.99 -8.11
C PHE A 61 -6.15 -3.89 -7.13
N LEU A 62 -6.35 -4.16 -5.84
CA LEU A 62 -5.28 -4.10 -4.82
C LEU A 62 -4.13 -5.07 -5.11
N ARG A 63 -4.44 -6.29 -5.60
CA ARG A 63 -3.43 -7.28 -5.98
C ARG A 63 -2.63 -6.88 -7.21
N GLY A 64 -3.25 -6.16 -8.15
CA GLY A 64 -2.55 -5.63 -9.33
C GLY A 64 -1.47 -4.62 -8.95
N MET A 65 -1.68 -3.84 -7.89
CA MET A 65 -0.73 -2.82 -7.46
C MET A 65 0.52 -3.35 -6.77
N THR A 66 0.39 -4.42 -5.98
CA THR A 66 1.53 -5.02 -5.26
C THR A 66 2.49 -5.76 -6.20
N ALA A 67 2.08 -6.05 -7.44
CA ALA A 67 2.95 -6.62 -8.47
C ALA A 67 3.83 -5.58 -9.18
N GLU A 68 3.50 -4.29 -9.05
CA GLU A 68 4.22 -3.19 -9.70
C GLU A 68 5.29 -2.55 -8.78
N GLU A 69 5.38 -2.97 -7.52
CA GLU A 69 6.44 -2.59 -6.58
C GLU A 69 7.52 -3.69 -6.51
N PRO A 70 8.76 -3.44 -7.02
CA PRO A 70 9.87 -4.40 -6.93
C PRO A 70 10.47 -4.54 -5.52
#